data_AF-A0A9E2EA59-F1
#
_entry.id   AF-A0A9E2EA59-F1
#
_cell.length_a   1.000
_cell.length_b   1.000
_cell.length_c   1.000
_cell.angle_alpha   90.00
_cell.angle_beta   90.00
_cell.angle_gamma   90.00
#
_symmetry.space_group_name_H-M   'P 1'
#
loop_
_entity.id
_entity.type
_entity.pdbx_description
1 polymer ?
#
loop_
_entity_poly.entity_id
_entity_poly.type
_entity_poly.pdbx_seq_one_letter_code
_entity_poly.pdbx_strand_id
1 'polypeptide(L)'
;MEFQETTDVSDFLERVARVAPAIREAAEEIERSQRLSPELRAKLHNEKFFRLLLPKPFGGEEVSPPAFFETMSALAENDASTAWCICQANGCAMTAAYVAPEIAQKIWGNDPHAVMAW
;
A
#
# COMPACT_ATOMS: atom_id res chain seq x y z
N MET A 1 -24.58 -8.80 11.49
CA MET A 1 -23.42 -8.20 10.80
C MET A 1 -22.20 -8.78 11.49
N GLU A 2 -21.61 -9.81 10.92
CA GLU A 2 -20.39 -10.43 11.47
C GLU A 2 -19.22 -9.50 11.16
N PHE A 3 -18.58 -8.97 12.19
CA PHE A 3 -17.29 -8.31 12.04
C PHE A 3 -16.27 -9.43 11.81
N GLN A 4 -15.78 -9.56 10.57
CA GLN A 4 -14.69 -10.46 10.23
C GLN A 4 -13.46 -10.14 11.09
N GLU A 5 -12.69 -11.17 11.44
CA GLU A 5 -11.38 -11.06 12.12
C GLU A 5 -10.62 -9.83 11.62
N THR A 6 -10.41 -8.88 12.53
CA THR A 6 -9.54 -7.73 12.32
C THR A 6 -8.17 -8.24 11.90
N THR A 7 -7.75 -7.94 10.66
CA THR A 7 -6.38 -8.20 10.22
C THR A 7 -5.45 -7.55 11.24
N ASP A 8 -4.61 -8.37 11.88
CA ASP A 8 -3.77 -7.94 12.99
C ASP A 8 -2.72 -6.94 12.48
N VAL A 9 -2.59 -5.82 13.19
CA VAL A 9 -1.58 -4.80 12.92
C VAL A 9 -0.18 -5.40 12.91
N SER A 10 0.05 -6.44 13.74
CA SER A 10 1.32 -7.16 13.83
C SER A 10 1.79 -7.68 12.47
N ASP A 11 0.91 -8.22 11.62
CA ASP A 11 1.28 -8.75 10.31
C ASP A 11 1.87 -7.64 9.41
N PHE A 12 1.22 -6.48 9.36
CA PHE A 12 1.67 -5.37 8.54
C PHE A 12 2.98 -4.75 9.02
N LEU A 13 3.19 -4.67 10.34
CA LEU A 13 4.46 -4.23 10.90
C LEU A 13 5.61 -5.20 10.57
N GLU A 14 5.34 -6.51 10.57
CA GLU A 14 6.31 -7.50 10.10
C GLU A 14 6.63 -7.32 8.61
N ARG A 15 5.64 -7.02 7.76
CA ARG A 15 5.89 -6.68 6.34
C ARG A 15 6.76 -5.43 6.23
N VAL A 16 6.53 -4.41 7.05
CA VAL A 16 7.33 -3.18 7.06
C VAL A 16 8.78 -3.51 7.42
N ALA A 17 9.01 -4.34 8.44
CA ALA A 17 10.34 -4.77 8.83
C ALA A 17 11.10 -5.47 7.68
N ARG A 18 10.41 -6.22 6.82
CA ARG A 18 11.03 -6.89 5.65
C ARG A 18 11.49 -5.92 4.56
N VAL A 19 10.80 -4.79 4.37
CA VAL A 19 11.16 -3.79 3.34
C VAL A 19 11.98 -2.62 3.87
N ALA A 20 11.98 -2.40 5.18
CA ALA A 20 12.66 -1.27 5.82
C ALA A 20 14.14 -1.10 5.41
N PRO A 21 14.98 -2.16 5.32
CA PRO A 21 16.35 -2.01 4.82
C PRO A 21 16.42 -1.46 3.40
N ALA A 22 15.57 -1.97 2.49
CA ALA A 22 15.53 -1.55 1.09
C ALA A 22 15.02 -0.11 0.93
N ILE A 23 14.07 0.30 1.78
CA ILE A 23 13.59 1.69 1.81
C ILE A 23 14.73 2.64 2.21
N ARG A 24 15.44 2.33 3.31
CA ARG A 24 16.54 3.18 3.81
C ARG A 24 17.70 3.25 2.82
N GLU A 25 18.06 2.13 2.17
CA GLU A 25 19.10 2.09 1.15
C GLU A 25 18.75 2.93 -0.09
N ALA A 26 17.47 2.99 -0.46
CA ALA A 26 17.00 3.74 -1.62
C ALA A 26 16.82 5.25 -1.37
N ALA A 27 16.82 5.71 -0.11
CA ALA A 27 16.43 7.08 0.26
C ALA A 27 17.21 8.17 -0.50
N GLU A 28 18.54 8.07 -0.58
CA GLU A 28 19.36 9.07 -1.29
C GLU A 28 19.09 9.12 -2.81
N GLU A 29 18.81 7.97 -3.43
CA GLU A 29 18.43 7.89 -4.84
C GLU A 29 17.03 8.44 -5.06
N ILE A 30 16.09 8.19 -4.15
CA ILE A 30 14.73 8.74 -4.21
C ILE A 30 14.78 10.27 -4.17
N GLU A 31 15.54 10.85 -3.25
CA GLU A 31 15.71 12.31 -3.15
C GLU A 31 16.30 12.91 -4.43
N ARG A 32 17.34 12.27 -4.98
CA ARG A 32 17.99 12.75 -6.21
C ARG A 32 17.13 12.60 -7.46
N SER A 33 16.46 11.46 -7.62
CA SER A 33 15.70 11.11 -8.82
C SER A 33 14.23 11.55 -8.78
N GLN A 34 13.75 11.93 -7.59
CA GLN A 34 12.37 12.29 -7.27
C GLN A 34 11.38 11.17 -7.60
N ARG A 35 11.83 9.91 -7.52
CA ARG A 35 11.05 8.73 -7.91
C ARG A 35 11.43 7.52 -7.06
N LEU A 36 10.45 6.68 -6.75
CA LEU A 36 10.72 5.35 -6.21
C LEU A 36 11.41 4.50 -7.27
N SER A 37 12.57 3.93 -6.93
CA SER A 37 13.31 3.06 -7.84
C SER A 37 12.47 1.85 -8.27
N PRO A 38 12.63 1.33 -9.51
CA PRO A 38 11.86 0.16 -9.95
C PRO A 38 11.98 -1.06 -9.02
N GLU A 39 13.17 -1.28 -8.46
CA GLU A 39 13.41 -2.37 -7.52
C GLU A 39 12.65 -2.19 -6.21
N LEU A 40 12.71 -0.99 -5.60
CA LEU A 40 11.97 -0.72 -4.38
C LEU A 40 10.46 -0.85 -4.62
N ARG A 41 9.95 -0.29 -5.72
CA ARG A 41 8.52 -0.42 -6.07
C ARG A 41 8.10 -1.88 -6.17
N ALA A 42 8.90 -2.73 -6.81
CA ALA A 42 8.59 -4.16 -6.93
C ALA A 42 8.49 -4.84 -5.54
N LYS A 43 9.43 -4.54 -4.61
CA LYS A 43 9.36 -5.05 -3.24
C LYS A 43 8.09 -4.58 -2.51
N LEU A 44 7.73 -3.31 -2.66
CA LEU A 44 6.52 -2.74 -2.05
C LEU A 44 5.22 -3.35 -2.62
N HIS A 45 5.18 -3.65 -3.92
CA HIS A 45 4.07 -4.38 -4.54
C HIS A 45 3.97 -5.83 -4.03
N ASN A 46 5.10 -6.53 -3.88
CA ASN A 46 5.13 -7.90 -3.39
C ASN A 46 4.58 -8.03 -1.96
N GLU A 47 4.81 -7.02 -1.11
CA GLU A 47 4.23 -6.94 0.24
C GLU A 47 2.81 -6.33 0.26
N LYS A 48 2.29 -5.96 -0.92
CA LYS A 48 0.96 -5.37 -1.15
C LYS A 48 0.71 -4.02 -0.46
N PHE A 49 1.74 -3.24 -0.19
CA PHE A 49 1.57 -1.94 0.49
C PHE A 49 0.69 -0.97 -0.31
N PHE A 50 0.66 -1.05 -1.65
CA PHE A 50 -0.22 -0.23 -2.47
C PHE A 50 -1.71 -0.67 -2.49
N ARG A 51 -2.07 -1.71 -1.73
CA ARG A 51 -3.39 -2.36 -1.76
C ARG A 51 -4.00 -2.57 -0.37
N LEU A 52 -3.51 -1.86 0.64
CA LEU A 52 -3.98 -1.96 2.03
C LEU A 52 -5.47 -1.58 2.17
N LEU A 53 -5.90 -0.48 1.53
CA LEU A 53 -7.29 0.01 1.60
C LEU A 53 -8.17 -0.43 0.42
N LEU A 54 -7.64 -1.27 -0.47
CA LEU A 54 -8.42 -1.83 -1.57
C LEU A 54 -9.32 -2.96 -1.03
N PRO A 55 -10.60 -3.08 -1.47
CA PRO A 55 -11.47 -4.18 -1.06
C PRO A 55 -10.95 -5.56 -1.49
N LYS A 56 -11.19 -6.59 -0.67
CA LYS A 56 -10.76 -7.98 -0.90
C LYS A 56 -11.21 -8.57 -2.25
N PRO A 57 -12.44 -8.32 -2.76
CA PRO A 57 -12.86 -8.82 -4.07
C PRO A 57 -11.96 -8.37 -5.24
N PHE A 58 -11.23 -7.27 -5.09
CA PHE A 58 -10.31 -6.74 -6.10
C PHE A 58 -8.84 -7.05 -5.79
N GLY A 59 -8.59 -7.98 -4.86
CA GLY A 59 -7.25 -8.42 -4.47
C GLY A 59 -6.54 -7.44 -3.54
N GLY A 60 -7.30 -6.67 -2.76
CA GLY A 60 -6.77 -5.84 -1.67
C GLY A 60 -6.76 -6.53 -0.32
N GLU A 61 -6.19 -5.86 0.67
CA GLU A 61 -6.07 -6.37 2.04
C GLU A 61 -7.25 -5.92 2.94
N GLU A 62 -7.94 -4.84 2.55
CA GLU A 62 -9.09 -4.26 3.26
C GLU A 62 -8.82 -4.08 4.76
N VAL A 63 -7.70 -3.44 5.08
CA VAL A 63 -7.23 -3.27 6.46
C VAL A 63 -8.08 -2.27 7.24
N SER A 64 -8.07 -2.39 8.57
CA SER A 64 -8.74 -1.41 9.44
C SER A 64 -7.99 -0.07 9.43
N PRO A 65 -8.67 1.07 9.71
CA PRO A 65 -8.00 2.37 9.80
C PRO A 65 -6.84 2.41 10.81
N PRO A 66 -6.94 1.85 12.04
CA PRO A 66 -5.80 1.79 12.96
C PRO A 66 -4.60 1.03 12.37
N ALA A 67 -4.84 -0.14 11.78
CA ALA A 67 -3.78 -0.91 11.13
C ALA A 67 -3.09 -0.14 10.00
N PHE A 68 -3.87 0.57 9.18
CA PHE A 68 -3.34 1.42 8.13
C PHE A 68 -2.46 2.54 8.72
N PHE A 69 -2.94 3.28 9.72
CA PHE A 69 -2.17 4.38 10.33
C PHE A 69 -0.87 3.91 10.97
N GLU A 70 -0.88 2.80 11.70
CA GLU A 70 0.33 2.24 12.32
C GLU A 70 1.32 1.76 11.25
N THR A 71 0.84 1.09 10.21
CA THR A 71 1.67 0.67 9.06
C THR A 71 2.31 1.87 8.36
N MET A 72 1.54 2.92 8.10
CA MET A 72 2.05 4.13 7.45
C MET A 72 3.06 4.87 8.32
N SER A 73 2.85 4.90 9.64
CA SER A 73 3.80 5.49 10.59
C SER A 73 5.14 4.74 10.55
N ALA A 74 5.10 3.41 10.61
CA ALA A 74 6.29 2.56 10.55
C ALA A 74 7.03 2.68 9.20
N LEU A 75 6.32 2.82 8.07
CA LEU A 75 6.93 3.10 6.77
C LEU A 75 7.63 4.48 6.76
N ALA A 76 6.97 5.50 7.32
CA ALA A 76 7.47 6.87 7.33
C ALA A 76 8.73 7.04 8.20
N GLU A 77 8.91 6.22 9.23
CA GLU A 77 10.17 6.17 10.01
C GLU A 77 11.39 5.76 9.16
N ASN A 78 11.17 5.10 8.03
CA ASN A 78 12.23 4.66 7.11
C ASN A 78 12.43 5.64 5.95
N ASP A 79 11.33 6.11 5.36
CA ASP A 79 11.33 7.17 4.34
C ASP A 79 9.92 7.79 4.20
N ALA A 80 9.81 9.09 4.46
CA ALA A 80 8.53 9.80 4.41
C ALA A 80 7.95 9.89 2.99
N SER A 81 8.81 10.02 1.97
CA SER A 81 8.40 10.11 0.56
C SER A 81 7.76 8.80 0.07
N THR A 82 8.36 7.66 0.41
CA THR A 82 7.82 6.33 0.15
C THR A 82 6.48 6.13 0.84
N ALA A 83 6.38 6.48 2.13
CA ALA A 83 5.12 6.42 2.86
C ALA A 83 4.05 7.31 2.21
N TRP A 84 4.39 8.53 1.78
CA TRP A 84 3.45 9.41 1.10
C TRP A 84 2.91 8.80 -0.21
N CYS A 85 3.77 8.24 -1.06
CA CYS A 85 3.35 7.57 -2.29
C CYS A 85 2.38 6.41 -2.03
N ILE A 86 2.66 5.60 -1.00
CA ILE A 86 1.81 4.48 -0.59
C ILE A 86 0.47 5.00 -0.04
N CYS A 87 0.49 6.06 0.77
CA CYS A 87 -0.72 6.69 1.31
C CYS A 87 -1.63 7.20 0.19
N GLN A 88 -1.09 7.95 -0.77
CA GLN A 88 -1.84 8.47 -1.91
C GLN A 88 -2.48 7.33 -2.72
N ALA A 89 -1.73 6.27 -3.02
CA ALA A 89 -2.24 5.11 -3.74
C ALA A 89 -3.42 4.45 -3.03
N ASN A 90 -3.32 4.27 -1.71
CA ASN A 90 -4.39 3.66 -0.91
C ASN A 90 -5.60 4.57 -0.75
N GLY A 91 -5.39 5.88 -0.55
CA GLY A 91 -6.45 6.88 -0.54
C GLY A 91 -7.26 6.83 -1.83
N CYS A 92 -6.57 6.69 -2.96
CA CYS A 92 -7.18 6.54 -4.26
C CYS A 92 -7.92 5.21 -4.41
N ALA A 93 -7.35 4.11 -3.91
CA ALA A 93 -7.93 2.77 -3.98
C ALA A 93 -9.28 2.64 -3.25
N MET A 94 -9.55 3.47 -2.23
CA MET A 94 -10.85 3.50 -1.57
C MET A 94 -12.01 3.82 -2.53
N THR A 95 -11.76 4.50 -3.65
CA THR A 95 -12.78 4.75 -4.68
C THR A 95 -13.39 3.46 -5.25
N ALA A 96 -12.67 2.33 -5.18
CA ALA A 96 -13.17 1.02 -5.57
C ALA A 96 -14.47 0.63 -4.85
N ALA A 97 -14.67 1.10 -3.61
CA ALA A 97 -15.88 0.85 -2.83
C ALA A 97 -17.09 1.71 -3.26
N TYR A 98 -16.86 2.76 -4.04
CA TYR A 98 -17.87 3.77 -4.40
C TYR A 98 -18.23 3.80 -5.88
N VAL A 99 -17.53 3.03 -6.71
CA VAL A 99 -17.85 2.85 -8.13
C VAL A 99 -18.58 1.52 -8.36
N ALA A 100 -19.19 1.36 -9.53
CA ALA A 100 -19.77 0.07 -9.91
C ALA A 100 -18.69 -1.04 -9.88
N PRO A 101 -18.97 -2.25 -9.37
CA PRO A 101 -17.97 -3.31 -9.22
C PRO A 101 -17.23 -3.65 -10.52
N GLU A 102 -17.88 -3.54 -11.67
CA GLU A 102 -17.28 -3.79 -12.99
C GLU A 102 -16.21 -2.74 -13.34
N ILE A 103 -16.34 -1.52 -12.82
CA ILE A 103 -15.33 -0.47 -13.00
C ILE A 103 -14.12 -0.74 -12.10
N ALA A 104 -14.36 -1.07 -10.83
CA ALA A 104 -13.28 -1.45 -9.92
C ALA A 104 -12.52 -2.69 -10.42
N GLN A 105 -13.24 -3.71 -10.92
CA GLN A 105 -12.63 -4.90 -11.50
C GLN A 105 -11.72 -4.57 -12.69
N LYS A 106 -12.12 -3.63 -13.56
CA LYS A 106 -11.31 -3.21 -14.72
C LYS A 106 -10.01 -2.51 -14.30
N ILE A 107 -10.03 -1.75 -13.20
CA ILE A 107 -8.88 -0.99 -12.73
C ILE A 107 -7.91 -1.90 -11.96
N TRP A 108 -8.38 -2.62 -10.94
CA TRP A 108 -7.50 -3.36 -10.02
C TRP A 108 -7.53 -4.87 -10.16
N GLY A 109 -8.62 -5.43 -10.67
CA GLY A 109 -8.89 -6.87 -10.60
C GLY A 109 -8.03 -7.73 -11.52
N ASN A 110 -7.44 -7.15 -12.57
CA ASN A 110 -6.66 -7.88 -13.58
C ASN A 110 -5.14 -7.63 -13.51
N ASP A 111 -4.69 -6.65 -12.71
CA ASP A 111 -3.27 -6.30 -12.59
C ASP A 111 -2.90 -6.08 -11.11
N PRO A 112 -2.11 -6.98 -10.48
CA PRO A 112 -1.68 -6.84 -9.09
C PRO A 112 -0.85 -5.58 -8.83
N HIS A 113 -0.32 -4.93 -9.87
CA HIS A 113 0.47 -3.70 -9.78
C HIS A 113 -0.32 -2.43 -10.12
N ALA A 114 -1.63 -2.53 -10.42
CA ALA A 114 -2.47 -1.37 -10.67
C ALA A 114 -2.50 -0.41 -9.46
N VAL A 115 -2.13 0.85 -9.70
CA VAL A 115 -2.11 1.94 -8.73
C VAL A 115 -2.73 3.17 -9.38
N MET A 116 -3.56 3.89 -8.63
CA MET A 116 -4.07 5.21 -9.02
C MET A 116 -3.48 6.28 -8.11
N ALA A 117 -3.24 7.46 -8.67
CA ALA A 117 -2.85 8.66 -7.94
C ALA A 117 -3.35 9.87 -8.71
N TRP A 118 -3.89 10.87 -8.01
CA TRP A 118 -4.30 12.18 -8.55
C TRP A 118 -4.00 13.29 -7.56
#